data_AF-J0UAH4-F1
#
_entry.id   AF-J0UAH4-F1
#
_cell.length_a   1.000
_cell.length_b   1.000
_cell.length_c   1.000
_cell.angle_alpha   90.00
_cell.angle_beta   90.00
_cell.angle_gamma   90.00
#
_symmetry.space_group_name_H-M   'P 1'
#
loop_
_entity.id
_entity.type
_entity.pdbx_description
1 polymer ?
#
loop_
_entity_poly.entity_id
_entity_poly.type
_entity_poly.pdbx_seq_one_letter_code
_entity_poly.pdbx_strand_id
1 'polypeptide(L)'
;MSYVVHIWEHPQPASLTAAERVHQYLSDRASPPYAKWQQLREQIEARMVAQGTPSEWIEYPIDPGHCERSYGLDFHGPENYQEVVVQSATELGFSVYDDQAARLYLPFGYVLTFDGLTRFDRGDRGLAPPRIGAADRDAVMARCEAAWRPRFEALGFSFHRGEPVHSEIPLLAERVVPIGKQTIAISFLDFKEGLSFEVIAAIVPDLPPAAFETCGGARRMQVRGREYRGIAAFMVDHGRGPEWTSMGGSLRSAEYVDRLIPGLFEYLDNEILPTLQACTTVESILHAATHSDEGPGELLPSRLPLALAWLQGDSALENFYAQYEQVLSHWDKDWAREACDALRALPRGAG
;
A
#
# COMPACT_ATOMS: atom_id res chain seq x y z
N MET A 1 -1.58 28.56 -28.88
CA MET A 1 -2.01 28.07 -27.55
C MET A 1 -0.85 27.28 -27.02
N SER A 2 -0.26 27.70 -25.91
CA SER A 2 0.80 26.93 -25.27
C SER A 2 0.19 25.84 -24.38
N TYR A 3 0.61 24.60 -24.59
CA TYR A 3 0.25 23.48 -23.72
C TYR A 3 1.29 23.41 -22.61
N VAL A 4 0.84 23.46 -21.35
CA VAL A 4 1.72 23.58 -20.18
C VAL A 4 1.39 22.46 -19.19
N VAL A 5 2.44 21.82 -18.67
CA VAL A 5 2.34 20.87 -17.56
C VAL A 5 3.22 21.33 -16.40
N HIS A 6 2.80 21.00 -15.18
CA HIS A 6 3.49 21.38 -13.95
C HIS A 6 4.19 20.17 -13.36
N ILE A 7 5.47 20.29 -13.04
CA ILE A 7 6.31 19.17 -12.61
C ILE A 7 6.89 19.47 -11.24
N TRP A 8 6.85 18.51 -10.32
CA TRP A 8 7.51 18.61 -9.02
C TRP A 8 7.88 17.22 -8.49
N GLU A 9 8.80 17.15 -7.53
CA GLU A 9 9.22 15.87 -6.95
C GLU A 9 8.35 15.49 -5.74
N HIS A 10 8.15 16.44 -4.83
CA HIS A 10 7.40 16.27 -3.59
C HIS A 10 6.62 17.54 -3.21
N PRO A 11 5.50 17.42 -2.49
CA PRO A 11 4.83 16.18 -2.07
C PRO A 11 4.02 15.53 -3.20
N GLN A 12 3.75 14.22 -3.11
CA GLN A 12 2.91 13.51 -4.09
C GLN A 12 1.44 13.58 -3.65
N PRO A 13 0.55 14.24 -4.43
CA PRO A 13 -0.85 14.38 -4.03
C PRO A 13 -1.63 13.07 -4.15
N ALA A 14 -2.58 12.87 -3.24
CA ALA A 14 -3.47 11.71 -3.24
C ALA A 14 -4.76 11.91 -4.09
N SER A 15 -4.99 13.12 -4.59
CA SER A 15 -6.15 13.46 -5.44
C SER A 15 -5.84 14.67 -6.33
N LEU A 16 -6.63 14.91 -7.37
CA LEU A 16 -6.51 16.11 -8.20
C LEU A 16 -6.70 17.40 -7.41
N THR A 17 -7.69 17.46 -6.51
CA THR A 17 -7.90 18.61 -5.63
C THR A 17 -6.73 18.84 -4.65
N ALA A 18 -6.01 17.78 -4.29
CA ALA A 18 -4.75 17.92 -3.55
C ALA A 18 -3.62 18.38 -4.47
N ALA A 19 -3.61 17.95 -5.74
CA ALA A 19 -2.63 18.35 -6.74
C ALA A 19 -2.70 19.84 -7.06
N GLU A 20 -3.90 20.38 -7.22
CA GLU A 20 -4.16 21.82 -7.37
C GLU A 20 -3.57 22.63 -6.20
N ARG A 21 -3.83 22.17 -4.97
CA ARG A 21 -3.31 22.82 -3.75
C ARG A 21 -1.79 22.73 -3.65
N VAL A 22 -1.21 21.58 -4.03
CA VAL A 22 0.25 21.39 -4.05
C VAL A 22 0.88 22.27 -5.12
N HIS A 23 0.33 22.29 -6.33
CA HIS A 23 0.76 23.17 -7.40
C HIS A 23 0.79 24.62 -6.92
N GLN A 24 -0.35 25.15 -6.43
CA GLN A 24 -0.42 26.52 -5.96
C GLN A 24 0.54 26.82 -4.80
N TYR A 25 0.72 25.87 -3.88
CA TYR A 25 1.67 26.01 -2.77
C TYR A 25 3.14 26.06 -3.22
N LEU A 26 3.50 25.28 -4.24
CA LEU A 26 4.87 25.24 -4.77
C LEU A 26 5.14 26.46 -5.66
N SER A 27 4.12 26.96 -6.36
CA SER A 27 4.20 28.13 -7.26
C SER A 27 4.57 29.43 -6.58
N ASP A 28 4.45 29.48 -5.25
CA ASP A 28 4.79 30.67 -4.47
C ASP A 28 6.18 30.55 -3.78
N ARG A 29 6.99 29.53 -4.09
CA ARG A 29 8.20 29.18 -3.29
C ARG A 29 9.44 28.89 -4.11
N ALA A 30 10.58 29.48 -3.72
CA ALA A 30 11.89 29.22 -4.34
C ALA A 30 12.40 27.78 -4.16
N SER A 31 12.85 27.17 -5.28
CA SER A 31 13.51 25.86 -5.29
C SER A 31 15.03 25.99 -5.24
N PRO A 32 15.74 25.12 -4.51
CA PRO A 32 17.18 25.03 -4.65
C PRO A 32 17.57 24.57 -6.07
N PRO A 33 18.74 25.00 -6.58
CA PRO A 33 19.28 24.44 -7.82
C PRO A 33 19.53 22.94 -7.61
N TYR A 34 18.82 22.12 -8.38
CA TYR A 34 18.75 20.68 -8.18
C TYR A 34 19.13 19.93 -9.46
N ALA A 35 20.14 19.06 -9.36
CA ALA A 35 20.74 18.37 -10.50
C ALA A 35 19.73 17.52 -11.30
N LYS A 36 18.70 16.98 -10.65
CA LYS A 36 17.64 16.19 -11.33
C LYS A 36 16.86 17.02 -12.35
N TRP A 37 16.71 18.33 -12.16
CA TRP A 37 16.02 19.18 -13.14
C TRP A 37 16.83 19.36 -14.42
N GLN A 38 18.15 19.45 -14.30
CA GLN A 38 19.03 19.49 -15.47
C GLN A 38 18.98 18.15 -16.21
N GLN A 39 19.01 17.04 -15.48
CA GLN A 39 18.86 15.70 -16.06
C GLN A 39 17.51 15.53 -16.76
N LEU A 40 16.41 16.01 -16.18
CA LEU A 40 15.08 15.98 -16.80
C LEU A 40 15.08 16.75 -18.13
N ARG A 41 15.65 17.95 -18.13
CA ARG A 41 15.78 18.77 -19.34
C ARG A 41 16.55 18.01 -20.42
N GLU A 42 17.74 17.50 -20.10
CA GLU A 42 18.58 16.77 -21.05
C GLU A 42 17.87 15.52 -21.62
N GLN A 43 17.10 14.80 -20.80
CA GLN A 43 16.30 13.66 -21.26
C GLN A 43 15.17 14.06 -22.21
N ILE A 44 14.42 15.12 -21.87
CA ILE A 44 13.34 15.62 -22.73
C ILE A 44 13.92 16.10 -24.06
N GLU A 45 14.96 16.94 -24.04
CA GLU A 45 15.63 17.43 -25.25
C GLU A 45 16.11 16.28 -26.13
N ALA A 46 16.81 15.29 -25.56
CA ALA A 46 17.32 14.14 -26.32
C ALA A 46 16.20 13.31 -26.98
N ARG A 47 15.09 13.07 -26.26
CA ARG A 47 13.95 12.30 -26.78
C ARG A 47 13.19 13.05 -27.86
N MET A 48 12.99 14.35 -27.69
CA MET A 48 12.31 15.20 -28.66
C MET A 48 13.13 15.35 -29.95
N VAL A 49 14.46 15.54 -29.84
CA VAL A 49 15.37 15.59 -30.99
C VAL A 49 15.40 14.26 -31.74
N ALA A 50 15.45 13.12 -31.03
CA ALA A 50 15.39 11.80 -31.64
C ALA A 50 14.11 11.55 -32.45
N GLN A 51 13.04 12.31 -32.17
CA GLN A 51 11.76 12.25 -32.86
C GLN A 51 11.59 13.37 -33.90
N GLY A 52 12.66 14.14 -34.17
CA GLY A 52 12.68 15.17 -35.21
C GLY A 52 12.10 16.53 -34.77
N THR A 53 11.91 16.75 -33.47
CA THR A 53 11.42 18.04 -32.97
C THR A 53 12.58 18.99 -32.65
N PRO A 54 12.55 20.24 -33.14
CA PRO A 54 13.56 21.24 -32.79
C PRO A 54 13.58 21.55 -31.29
N SER A 55 14.77 21.63 -30.69
CA SER A 55 14.96 21.94 -29.26
C SER A 55 14.47 23.34 -28.85
N GLU A 56 14.25 24.21 -29.84
CA GLU A 56 13.76 25.59 -29.68
C GLU A 56 12.26 25.68 -29.36
N TRP A 57 11.53 24.55 -29.31
CA TRP A 57 10.08 24.50 -29.11
C TRP A 57 9.66 24.26 -27.65
N ILE A 58 10.64 23.99 -26.78
CA ILE A 58 10.41 23.67 -25.37
C ILE A 58 10.62 24.93 -24.56
N GLU A 59 9.54 25.49 -24.03
CA GLU A 59 9.60 26.61 -23.11
C GLU A 59 9.99 26.07 -21.73
N TYR A 60 11.21 26.41 -21.30
CA TYR A 60 11.69 26.13 -19.95
C TYR A 60 11.23 27.25 -19.03
N PRO A 61 10.90 26.97 -17.76
CA PRO A 61 10.82 28.05 -16.79
C PRO A 61 12.25 28.60 -16.62
N ILE A 62 12.49 29.81 -17.15
CA ILE A 62 13.62 30.63 -16.73
C ILE A 62 13.23 31.23 -15.38
N ASP A 63 13.13 30.39 -14.36
CA ASP A 63 12.98 30.89 -13.00
C ASP A 63 13.57 29.94 -11.96
N PRO A 64 14.67 30.31 -11.27
CA PRO A 64 15.12 29.62 -10.07
C PRO A 64 14.20 29.86 -8.85
N GLY A 65 13.16 30.68 -8.99
CA GLY A 65 12.25 31.11 -7.93
C GLY A 65 11.08 30.20 -7.57
N HIS A 66 10.90 29.02 -8.20
CA HIS A 66 9.72 28.16 -7.98
C HIS A 66 10.05 26.67 -7.75
N CYS A 67 9.36 26.02 -6.79
CA CYS A 67 9.54 24.65 -6.31
C CYS A 67 8.95 23.60 -7.26
N GLU A 68 7.95 23.97 -8.05
CA GLU A 68 7.53 23.28 -9.26
C GLU A 68 8.14 23.95 -10.49
N ARG A 69 8.17 23.21 -11.60
CA ARG A 69 8.57 23.72 -12.91
C ARG A 69 7.47 23.48 -13.92
N SER A 70 7.05 24.57 -14.55
CA SER A 70 6.11 24.51 -15.68
C SER A 70 6.89 24.25 -16.97
N TYR A 71 6.55 23.19 -17.68
CA TYR A 71 7.12 22.87 -18.99
C TYR A 71 6.06 23.14 -20.06
N GLY A 72 6.36 24.09 -20.94
CA GLY A 72 5.45 24.56 -21.99
C GLY A 72 5.90 24.18 -23.41
N LEU A 73 4.93 24.08 -24.31
CA LEU A 73 5.15 24.17 -25.76
C LEU A 73 4.68 25.54 -26.26
N ASP A 74 5.53 26.28 -26.97
CA ASP A 74 5.17 27.59 -27.52
C ASP A 74 4.22 27.53 -28.74
N PHE A 75 4.22 26.43 -29.50
CA PHE A 75 3.47 26.26 -30.75
C PHE A 75 2.81 24.87 -30.88
N HIS A 76 2.18 24.57 -32.03
CA HIS A 76 1.76 23.19 -32.40
C HIS A 76 2.97 22.27 -32.45
N GLY A 77 3.36 21.79 -31.26
CA GLY A 77 4.40 20.80 -31.06
C GLY A 77 4.00 19.43 -31.60
N PRO A 78 4.92 18.47 -31.59
CA PRO A 78 4.58 17.11 -31.98
C PRO A 78 3.48 16.57 -31.04
N GLU A 79 2.55 15.79 -31.60
CA GLU A 79 1.38 15.26 -30.89
C GLU A 79 1.75 14.46 -29.63
N ASN A 80 2.98 13.97 -29.55
CA ASN A 80 3.50 13.14 -28.46
C ASN A 80 4.31 13.92 -27.40
N TYR A 81 4.35 15.26 -27.44
CA TYR A 81 5.09 16.06 -26.45
C TYR A 81 4.70 15.71 -25.01
N GLN A 82 3.39 15.62 -24.74
CA GLN A 82 2.88 15.27 -23.42
C GLN A 82 3.45 13.92 -22.96
N GLU A 83 3.47 12.93 -23.85
CA GLU A 83 3.99 11.59 -23.56
C GLU A 83 5.49 11.65 -23.22
N VAL A 84 6.28 12.37 -24.01
CA VAL A 84 7.73 12.51 -23.78
C VAL A 84 8.03 13.19 -22.45
N VAL A 85 7.32 14.26 -22.11
CA VAL A 85 7.50 14.98 -20.84
C VAL A 85 7.09 14.11 -19.66
N VAL A 86 5.89 13.51 -19.71
CA VAL A 86 5.40 12.61 -18.66
C VAL A 86 6.35 11.43 -18.46
N GLN A 87 6.83 10.82 -19.54
CA GLN A 87 7.72 9.67 -19.43
C GLN A 87 9.07 10.06 -18.81
N SER A 88 9.68 11.16 -19.28
CA SER A 88 10.99 11.59 -18.79
C SER A 88 10.93 12.05 -17.33
N ALA A 89 9.87 12.77 -16.95
CA ALA A 89 9.64 13.23 -15.59
C ALA A 89 9.37 12.08 -14.61
N THR A 90 8.45 11.18 -14.97
CA THR A 90 8.07 10.07 -14.08
C THR A 90 9.17 9.01 -13.92
N GLU A 91 10.08 8.86 -14.89
CA GLU A 91 11.29 8.02 -14.77
C GLU A 91 12.30 8.58 -13.76
N LEU A 92 12.34 9.90 -13.60
CA LEU A 92 13.22 10.58 -12.63
C LEU A 92 12.57 10.78 -11.25
N GLY A 93 11.35 10.28 -11.06
CA GLY A 93 10.62 10.36 -9.81
C GLY A 93 9.77 11.64 -9.64
N PHE A 94 9.54 12.39 -10.72
CA PHE A 94 8.68 13.58 -10.68
C PHE A 94 7.21 13.29 -10.97
N SER A 95 6.33 13.98 -10.26
CA SER A 95 4.92 14.12 -10.60
C SER A 95 4.74 15.13 -11.73
N VAL A 96 3.85 14.82 -12.68
CA VAL A 96 3.44 15.74 -13.76
C VAL A 96 1.96 15.99 -13.64
N TYR A 97 1.59 17.22 -13.34
CA TYR A 97 0.20 17.67 -13.28
C TYR A 97 -0.16 18.43 -14.55
N ASP A 98 -1.12 17.88 -15.25
CA ASP A 98 -1.76 18.45 -16.42
C ASP A 98 -3.14 18.93 -15.99
N ASP A 99 -3.22 20.22 -15.65
CA ASP A 99 -4.47 20.88 -15.27
C ASP A 99 -5.47 20.90 -16.44
N GLN A 100 -4.98 21.11 -17.67
CA GLN A 100 -5.82 21.20 -18.87
C GLN A 100 -6.53 19.88 -19.18
N ALA A 101 -5.88 18.74 -18.93
CA ALA A 101 -6.49 17.42 -19.10
C ALA A 101 -7.06 16.83 -17.80
N ALA A 102 -7.00 17.56 -16.68
CA ALA A 102 -7.37 17.07 -15.35
C ALA A 102 -6.70 15.73 -15.00
N ARG A 103 -5.37 15.67 -15.13
CA ARG A 103 -4.57 14.45 -14.89
C ARG A 103 -3.36 14.76 -14.03
N LEU A 104 -3.10 13.91 -13.05
CA LEU A 104 -1.84 13.90 -12.32
C LEU A 104 -1.13 12.58 -12.61
N TYR A 105 -0.09 12.64 -13.44
CA TYR A 105 0.80 11.52 -13.68
C TYR A 105 1.75 11.40 -12.51
N LEU A 106 1.62 10.31 -11.78
CA LEU A 106 2.53 9.98 -10.70
C LEU A 106 3.77 9.30 -11.28
N PRO A 107 4.92 9.44 -10.61
CA PRO A 107 6.01 8.50 -10.77
C PRO A 107 5.47 7.06 -10.76
N PHE A 108 6.12 6.13 -11.47
CA PHE A 108 5.78 4.70 -11.47
C PHE A 108 4.60 4.25 -12.37
N GLY A 109 4.06 5.15 -13.21
CA GLY A 109 3.16 4.78 -14.29
C GLY A 109 1.70 4.67 -13.86
N TYR A 110 1.27 5.55 -12.96
CA TYR A 110 -0.14 5.75 -12.62
C TYR A 110 -0.56 7.17 -12.98
N VAL A 111 -1.84 7.33 -13.25
CA VAL A 111 -2.48 8.62 -13.47
C VAL A 111 -3.68 8.72 -12.55
N LEU A 112 -3.71 9.80 -11.75
CA LEU A 112 -4.87 10.21 -10.97
C LEU A 112 -5.77 11.08 -11.86
N THR A 113 -7.05 10.72 -11.92
CA THR A 113 -8.12 11.51 -12.55
C THR A 113 -9.25 11.76 -11.54
N PHE A 114 -10.31 12.45 -11.94
CA PHE A 114 -11.53 12.55 -11.13
C PHE A 114 -12.22 11.20 -10.91
N ASP A 115 -12.03 10.25 -11.83
CA ASP A 115 -12.59 8.90 -11.75
C ASP A 115 -11.74 7.96 -10.87
N GLY A 116 -10.58 8.42 -10.39
CA GLY A 116 -9.70 7.70 -9.48
C GLY A 116 -8.32 7.42 -10.05
N LEU A 117 -7.61 6.48 -9.43
CA LEU A 117 -6.25 6.09 -9.79
C LEU A 117 -6.31 5.00 -10.87
N THR A 118 -5.68 5.25 -12.02
CA THR A 118 -5.59 4.28 -13.12
C THR A 118 -4.15 4.07 -13.55
N ARG A 119 -3.85 2.91 -14.13
CA ARG A 119 -2.53 2.63 -14.66
C ARG A 119 -2.35 3.38 -15.99
N PHE A 120 -1.24 4.09 -16.11
CA PHE A 120 -0.84 4.72 -17.36
C PHE A 120 -0.18 3.65 -18.26
N ASP A 121 -0.87 3.27 -19.34
CA ASP A 121 -0.33 2.34 -20.33
C ASP A 121 0.77 3.04 -21.14
N ARG A 122 2.00 2.50 -21.07
CA ARG A 122 3.22 3.14 -21.59
C ARG A 122 3.50 2.81 -23.06
N GLY A 123 2.65 2.04 -23.72
CA GLY A 123 2.89 1.53 -25.07
C GLY A 123 4.10 0.57 -25.14
N ASP A 124 4.13 -0.27 -26.18
CA ASP A 124 5.09 -1.39 -26.35
C ASP A 124 6.57 -1.01 -26.53
N ARG A 125 6.98 0.25 -26.32
CA ARG A 125 8.36 0.73 -26.59
C ARG A 125 9.13 1.24 -25.38
N GLY A 126 8.59 1.11 -24.16
CA GLY A 126 9.39 1.30 -22.96
C GLY A 126 10.33 0.12 -22.74
N LEU A 127 11.65 0.33 -22.74
CA LEU A 127 12.60 -0.67 -22.22
C LEU A 127 12.11 -1.12 -20.84
N ALA A 128 11.83 -2.43 -20.71
CA ALA A 128 11.37 -2.97 -19.44
C ALA A 128 12.43 -2.67 -18.37
N PRO A 129 12.06 -2.14 -17.19
CA PRO A 129 13.01 -1.94 -16.12
C PRO A 129 13.71 -3.28 -15.79
N PRO A 130 15.01 -3.25 -15.42
CA PRO A 130 15.75 -4.45 -15.05
C PRO A 130 15.03 -5.13 -13.89
N ARG A 131 14.43 -6.30 -14.18
CA ARG A 131 13.54 -7.01 -13.25
C ARG A 131 14.36 -7.68 -12.15
N ILE A 132 13.92 -7.49 -10.91
CA ILE A 132 14.35 -8.34 -9.80
C ILE A 132 13.67 -9.70 -9.97
N GLY A 133 14.48 -10.74 -10.08
CA GLY A 133 14.02 -12.12 -10.22
C GLY A 133 14.18 -12.92 -8.94
N ALA A 134 13.82 -14.20 -9.01
CA ALA A 134 13.98 -15.15 -7.91
C ALA A 134 15.43 -15.22 -7.37
N ALA A 135 16.42 -15.03 -8.25
CA ALA A 135 17.84 -15.03 -7.89
C ALA A 135 18.24 -13.88 -6.95
N ASP A 136 17.47 -12.79 -6.95
CA ASP A 136 17.73 -11.60 -6.14
C ASP A 136 17.03 -11.64 -4.78
N ARG A 137 16.13 -12.62 -4.56
CA ARG A 137 15.25 -12.70 -3.39
C ARG A 137 16.01 -12.63 -2.07
N ASP A 138 17.09 -13.41 -1.92
CA ASP A 138 17.87 -13.43 -0.68
C ASP A 138 18.55 -12.08 -0.40
N ALA A 139 19.04 -11.40 -1.44
CA ALA A 139 19.64 -10.09 -1.31
C ALA A 139 18.61 -9.02 -0.94
N VAL A 140 17.43 -9.06 -1.56
CA VAL A 140 16.29 -8.18 -1.22
C VAL A 140 15.85 -8.41 0.22
N MET A 141 15.65 -9.68 0.62
CA MET A 141 15.27 -10.03 1.98
C MET A 141 16.30 -9.59 3.01
N ALA A 142 17.59 -9.82 2.77
CA ALA A 142 18.65 -9.39 3.69
C ALA A 142 18.68 -7.87 3.86
N ARG A 143 18.43 -7.13 2.77
CA ARG A 143 18.36 -5.67 2.80
C ARG A 143 17.14 -5.15 3.57
N CYS A 144 15.96 -5.70 3.28
CA CYS A 144 14.73 -5.42 4.02
C CYS A 144 14.89 -5.77 5.50
N GLU A 145 15.49 -6.92 5.79
CA GLU A 145 15.72 -7.39 7.15
C GLU A 145 16.60 -6.42 7.94
N ALA A 146 17.71 -5.97 7.36
CA ALA A 146 18.61 -5.00 7.99
C ALA A 146 17.90 -3.66 8.27
N ALA A 147 17.01 -3.22 7.38
CA ALA A 147 16.30 -1.95 7.52
C ALA A 147 15.13 -2.04 8.51
N TRP A 148 14.41 -3.16 8.54
CA TRP A 148 13.17 -3.31 9.30
C TRP A 148 13.41 -3.81 10.73
N ARG A 149 14.43 -4.63 10.95
CA ARG A 149 14.75 -5.22 12.25
C ARG A 149 14.84 -4.20 13.39
N PRO A 150 15.65 -3.13 13.30
CA PRO A 150 15.82 -2.20 14.43
C PRO A 150 14.50 -1.53 14.85
N ARG A 151 13.63 -1.29 13.86
CA ARG A 151 12.36 -0.61 14.07
C ARG A 151 11.29 -1.52 14.66
N PHE A 152 11.18 -2.76 14.18
CA PHE A 152 10.29 -3.75 14.80
C PHE A 152 10.72 -4.08 16.23
N GLU A 153 12.03 -4.26 16.47
CA GLU A 153 12.56 -4.52 17.81
C GLU A 153 12.30 -3.35 18.77
N ALA A 154 12.42 -2.10 18.31
CA ALA A 154 12.06 -0.91 19.09
C ALA A 154 10.55 -0.86 19.47
N LEU A 155 9.69 -1.48 18.67
CA LEU A 155 8.24 -1.61 18.92
C LEU A 155 7.89 -2.86 19.77
N GLY A 156 8.90 -3.60 20.22
CA GLY A 156 8.74 -4.80 21.04
C GLY A 156 8.41 -6.07 20.25
N PHE A 157 8.57 -6.06 18.92
CA PHE A 157 8.46 -7.26 18.10
C PHE A 157 9.80 -8.00 18.04
N SER A 158 9.76 -9.31 18.20
CA SER A 158 10.83 -10.18 17.70
C SER A 158 10.75 -10.23 16.18
N PHE A 159 11.89 -10.18 15.48
CA PHE A 159 11.92 -10.16 14.02
C PHE A 159 12.85 -11.24 13.46
N HIS A 160 12.33 -12.14 12.63
CA HIS A 160 13.08 -13.29 12.14
C HIS A 160 12.53 -13.79 10.79
N ARG A 161 13.28 -14.67 10.13
CA ARG A 161 12.79 -15.38 8.94
C ARG A 161 11.91 -16.54 9.40
N GLY A 162 10.70 -16.64 8.86
CA GLY A 162 9.82 -17.78 9.11
C GLY A 162 10.23 -19.01 8.31
N GLU A 163 9.51 -20.11 8.54
CA GLU A 163 9.68 -21.32 7.74
C GLU A 163 9.25 -21.07 6.28
N PRO A 164 10.01 -21.58 5.30
CA PRO A 164 9.61 -21.48 3.91
C PRO A 164 8.28 -22.19 3.68
N VAL A 165 7.33 -21.49 3.06
CA VAL A 165 6.05 -22.07 2.63
C VAL A 165 6.01 -22.01 1.11
N HIS A 166 6.07 -23.17 0.46
CA HIS A 166 6.18 -23.25 -1.01
C HIS A 166 7.43 -22.51 -1.52
N SER A 167 7.24 -21.48 -2.37
CA SER A 167 8.31 -20.61 -2.86
C SER A 167 8.51 -19.36 -2.01
N GLU A 168 7.77 -19.19 -0.92
CA GLU A 168 7.77 -17.98 -0.11
C GLU A 168 8.64 -18.15 1.13
N ILE A 169 9.41 -17.12 1.45
CA ILE A 169 10.10 -17.03 2.74
C ILE A 169 9.63 -15.74 3.42
N PRO A 170 8.82 -15.82 4.49
CA PRO A 170 8.33 -14.64 5.16
C PRO A 170 9.38 -14.05 6.10
N LEU A 171 9.48 -12.71 6.10
CA LEU A 171 10.03 -11.98 7.23
C LEU A 171 8.91 -11.76 8.25
N LEU A 172 9.06 -12.32 9.44
CA LEU A 172 8.04 -12.34 10.49
C LEU A 172 8.43 -11.40 11.63
N ALA A 173 7.57 -10.42 11.90
CA ALA A 173 7.57 -9.67 13.15
C ALA A 173 6.50 -10.27 14.08
N GLU A 174 6.88 -10.69 15.28
CA GLU A 174 5.97 -11.28 16.26
C GLU A 174 6.10 -10.64 17.64
N ARG A 175 4.98 -10.35 18.29
CA ARG A 175 4.93 -9.84 19.67
C ARG A 175 3.81 -10.53 20.45
N VAL A 176 4.12 -10.92 21.69
CA VAL A 176 3.11 -11.44 22.63
C VAL A 176 2.35 -10.28 23.26
N VAL A 177 1.03 -10.42 23.34
CA VAL A 177 0.09 -9.47 23.93
C VAL A 177 -0.88 -10.25 24.83
N PRO A 178 -1.65 -9.60 25.74
CA PRO A 178 -2.52 -10.32 26.68
C PRO A 178 -3.49 -11.31 26.03
N ILE A 179 -3.97 -11.01 24.81
CA ILE A 179 -4.90 -11.84 24.07
C ILE A 179 -4.27 -12.99 23.28
N GLY A 180 -2.94 -13.04 23.19
CA GLY A 180 -2.19 -14.03 22.41
C GLY A 180 -0.99 -13.41 21.71
N LYS A 181 -0.91 -13.56 20.39
CA LYS A 181 0.22 -13.05 19.58
C LYS A 181 -0.25 -12.11 18.48
N GLN A 182 0.49 -11.04 18.24
CA GLN A 182 0.37 -10.19 17.05
C GLN A 182 1.49 -10.51 16.09
N THR A 183 1.16 -10.60 14.80
CA THR A 183 2.11 -10.93 13.74
C THR A 183 2.01 -9.95 12.58
N ILE A 184 3.15 -9.63 11.97
CA ILE A 184 3.25 -8.97 10.68
C ILE A 184 4.18 -9.82 9.83
N ALA A 185 3.64 -10.46 8.81
CA ALA A 185 4.37 -11.27 7.85
C ALA A 185 4.56 -10.50 6.56
N ILE A 186 5.80 -10.41 6.10
CA ILE A 186 6.16 -9.82 4.81
C ILE A 186 6.81 -10.91 3.97
N SER A 187 6.02 -11.51 3.09
CA SER A 187 6.44 -12.61 2.20
C SER A 187 6.99 -12.07 0.90
N PHE A 188 8.07 -12.66 0.41
CA PHE A 188 8.58 -12.41 -0.94
C PHE A 188 8.37 -13.67 -1.77
N LEU A 189 7.68 -13.53 -2.90
CA LEU A 189 7.20 -14.64 -3.72
C LEU A 189 7.51 -14.42 -5.20
N ASP A 190 7.77 -15.52 -5.91
CA ASP A 190 8.02 -15.48 -7.35
C ASP A 190 6.68 -15.42 -8.09
N PHE A 191 6.43 -14.37 -8.88
CA PHE A 191 5.18 -14.23 -9.64
C PHE A 191 5.40 -13.85 -11.09
N LYS A 192 4.86 -14.69 -11.99
CA LYS A 192 4.89 -14.59 -13.46
C LYS A 192 6.29 -14.47 -14.06
N GLU A 193 7.05 -13.41 -13.78
CA GLU A 193 8.42 -13.19 -14.28
C GLU A 193 9.24 -12.22 -13.37
N GLY A 194 8.89 -12.07 -12.09
CA GLY A 194 9.61 -11.20 -11.16
C GLY A 194 9.30 -11.49 -9.70
N LEU A 195 10.01 -10.82 -8.79
CA LEU A 195 9.76 -10.91 -7.36
C LEU A 195 8.56 -10.02 -6.99
N SER A 196 7.64 -10.56 -6.23
CA SER A 196 6.54 -9.82 -5.60
C SER A 196 6.68 -9.89 -4.09
N PHE A 197 6.00 -8.99 -3.39
CA PHE A 197 5.86 -9.08 -1.95
C PHE A 197 4.39 -9.08 -1.54
N GLU A 198 4.11 -9.63 -0.37
CA GLU A 198 2.81 -9.65 0.26
C GLU A 198 2.97 -9.31 1.76
N VAL A 199 2.04 -8.54 2.31
CA VAL A 199 2.02 -8.12 3.71
C VAL A 199 0.72 -8.61 4.33
N ILE A 200 0.85 -9.36 5.43
CA ILE A 200 -0.27 -9.84 6.23
C ILE A 200 -0.01 -9.48 7.68
N ALA A 201 -0.84 -8.59 8.24
CA ALA A 201 -0.88 -8.31 9.66
C ALA A 201 -2.04 -9.07 10.30
N ALA A 202 -1.81 -9.66 11.48
CA ALA A 202 -2.83 -10.46 12.14
C ALA A 202 -2.68 -10.54 13.66
N ILE A 203 -3.76 -10.97 14.29
CA ILE A 203 -3.84 -11.33 15.71
C ILE A 203 -4.16 -12.81 15.77
N VAL A 204 -3.32 -13.57 16.47
CA VAL A 204 -3.48 -14.99 16.78
C VAL A 204 -3.91 -15.07 18.24
N PRO A 205 -5.21 -15.20 18.54
CA PRO A 205 -5.68 -15.23 19.92
C PRO A 205 -5.35 -16.57 20.59
N ASP A 206 -5.09 -16.57 21.89
CA ASP A 206 -4.95 -17.81 22.66
C ASP A 206 -6.34 -18.37 22.99
N LEU A 207 -6.84 -19.26 22.12
CA LEU A 207 -8.14 -19.92 22.31
C LEU A 207 -7.98 -21.43 22.58
N PRO A 208 -8.91 -22.05 23.33
CA PRO A 208 -8.98 -23.50 23.43
C PRO A 208 -9.13 -24.17 22.05
N PRO A 209 -8.51 -25.33 21.81
CA PRO A 209 -8.59 -26.02 20.51
C PRO A 209 -10.02 -26.25 20.00
N ALA A 210 -10.94 -26.62 20.90
CA ALA A 210 -12.35 -26.83 20.55
C ALA A 210 -13.03 -25.55 20.03
N ALA A 211 -12.70 -24.38 20.58
CA ALA A 211 -13.22 -23.11 20.11
C ALA A 211 -12.64 -22.75 18.73
N PHE A 212 -11.35 -23.01 18.51
CA PHE A 212 -10.73 -22.84 17.18
C PHE A 212 -11.38 -23.71 16.11
N GLU A 213 -11.59 -25.00 16.39
CA GLU A 213 -12.22 -25.94 15.47
C GLU A 213 -13.66 -25.52 15.14
N THR A 214 -14.41 -25.09 16.16
CA THR A 214 -15.77 -24.58 16.02
C THR A 214 -15.84 -23.34 15.14
N CYS A 215 -14.81 -22.48 15.18
CA CYS A 215 -14.67 -21.34 14.30
C CYS A 215 -14.16 -21.69 12.88
N GLY A 216 -14.22 -22.96 12.48
CA GLY A 216 -13.82 -23.43 11.15
C GLY A 216 -12.31 -23.52 10.95
N GLY A 217 -11.55 -23.64 12.04
CA GLY A 217 -10.10 -23.78 12.01
C GLY A 217 -9.34 -22.49 11.63
N ALA A 218 -10.02 -21.34 11.58
CA ALA A 218 -9.37 -20.06 11.43
C ALA A 218 -8.40 -19.84 12.59
N ARG A 219 -7.13 -19.52 12.29
CA ARG A 219 -6.09 -19.37 13.33
C ARG A 219 -5.74 -17.93 13.65
N ARG A 220 -6.23 -16.97 12.87
CA ARG A 220 -5.86 -15.57 12.97
C ARG A 220 -6.98 -14.64 12.52
N MET A 221 -7.08 -13.49 13.17
CA MET A 221 -7.88 -12.34 12.73
C MET A 221 -6.96 -11.40 11.97
N GLN A 222 -7.29 -11.09 10.72
CA GLN A 222 -6.43 -10.26 9.89
C GLN A 222 -6.74 -8.77 10.10
N VAL A 223 -5.70 -7.95 10.05
CA VAL A 223 -5.79 -6.50 10.12
C VAL A 223 -5.44 -5.93 8.76
N ARG A 224 -6.28 -5.00 8.29
CA ARG A 224 -6.11 -4.32 7.00
C ARG A 224 -6.15 -2.81 7.20
N GLY A 225 -5.16 -2.11 6.65
CA GLY A 225 -5.19 -0.65 6.54
C GLY A 225 -6.20 -0.16 5.51
N ARG A 226 -6.81 0.99 5.75
CA ARG A 226 -7.81 1.58 4.83
C ARG A 226 -7.14 2.33 3.70
N GLU A 227 -6.01 2.97 3.98
CA GLU A 227 -5.25 3.73 3.00
C GLU A 227 -3.92 3.05 2.66
N TYR A 228 -3.56 3.05 1.38
CA TYR A 228 -2.35 2.38 0.90
C TYR A 228 -1.23 3.35 0.50
N ARG A 229 -1.24 4.60 0.99
CA ARG A 229 -0.40 5.71 0.47
C ARG A 229 1.07 5.32 0.30
N GLY A 230 1.67 4.71 1.32
CA GLY A 230 3.08 4.30 1.30
C GLY A 230 3.41 3.12 0.37
N ILE A 231 2.42 2.30 0.01
CA ILE A 231 2.61 1.10 -0.84
C ILE A 231 1.85 1.14 -2.17
N ALA A 232 1.09 2.19 -2.45
CA ALA A 232 0.21 2.31 -3.62
C ALA A 232 0.98 2.14 -4.94
N ALA A 233 2.22 2.64 -4.99
CA ALA A 233 3.11 2.53 -6.16
C ALA A 233 3.50 1.08 -6.53
N PHE A 234 3.30 0.13 -5.62
CA PHE A 234 3.64 -1.28 -5.82
C PHE A 234 2.42 -2.14 -6.15
N MET A 235 1.22 -1.70 -5.74
CA MET A 235 -0.01 -2.46 -5.88
C MET A 235 -0.31 -2.73 -7.36
N VAL A 236 -0.36 -4.01 -7.71
CA VAL A 236 -0.81 -4.42 -9.04
C VAL A 236 -2.32 -4.53 -8.98
N ASP A 237 -3.03 -3.74 -9.79
CA ASP A 237 -4.46 -3.94 -10.00
C ASP A 237 -4.66 -5.32 -10.62
N HIS A 238 -5.06 -6.30 -9.80
CA HIS A 238 -5.26 -7.66 -10.25
C HIS A 238 -6.62 -7.89 -10.90
N GLY A 239 -7.43 -6.84 -11.15
CA GLY A 239 -8.71 -6.95 -11.85
C GLY A 239 -9.68 -7.95 -11.19
N ARG A 240 -9.46 -8.26 -9.90
CA ARG A 240 -10.27 -9.17 -9.10
C ARG A 240 -10.64 -8.41 -7.84
N GLY A 241 -11.94 -8.46 -7.51
CA GLY A 241 -12.64 -7.53 -6.63
C GLY A 241 -12.17 -7.45 -5.16
N PRO A 242 -12.95 -6.76 -4.30
CA PRO A 242 -12.57 -6.30 -2.96
C PRO A 242 -12.30 -7.39 -1.89
N GLU A 243 -12.13 -8.65 -2.30
CA GLU A 243 -12.06 -9.85 -1.43
C GLU A 243 -10.62 -10.24 -1.04
N TRP A 244 -9.60 -9.49 -1.44
CA TRP A 244 -8.22 -9.79 -1.05
C TRP A 244 -7.97 -9.42 0.42
N THR A 245 -7.56 -10.43 1.18
CA THR A 245 -7.19 -10.32 2.60
C THR A 245 -5.72 -9.96 2.80
N SER A 246 -4.93 -10.02 1.73
CA SER A 246 -3.51 -9.69 1.70
C SER A 246 -3.21 -8.55 0.73
N MET A 247 -2.16 -7.78 1.01
CA MET A 247 -1.75 -6.68 0.13
C MET A 247 -0.35 -6.92 -0.39
N GLY A 248 -0.16 -6.73 -1.68
CA GLY A 248 1.09 -7.04 -2.32
C GLY A 248 1.29 -6.36 -3.64
N GLY A 249 2.53 -6.42 -4.11
CA GLY A 249 2.98 -5.69 -5.28
C GLY A 249 4.18 -6.34 -5.95
N SER A 250 4.40 -5.98 -7.21
CA SER A 250 5.56 -6.48 -7.97
C SER A 250 6.77 -5.57 -7.78
N LEU A 251 7.92 -6.16 -7.45
CA LEU A 251 9.21 -5.48 -7.33
C LEU A 251 9.91 -5.48 -8.68
N ARG A 252 9.97 -4.30 -9.29
CA ARG A 252 10.41 -4.15 -10.68
C ARG A 252 11.89 -3.83 -10.84
N SER A 253 12.58 -3.36 -9.79
CA SER A 253 14.00 -2.97 -9.81
C SER A 253 14.57 -2.82 -8.39
N ALA A 254 15.90 -2.70 -8.25
CA ALA A 254 16.56 -2.44 -6.96
C ALA A 254 16.03 -1.17 -6.27
N GLU A 255 15.81 -0.10 -7.04
CA GLU A 255 15.23 1.15 -6.55
C GLU A 255 13.80 0.95 -5.98
N TYR A 256 13.03 0.01 -6.52
CA TYR A 256 11.72 -0.33 -5.97
C TYR A 256 11.83 -0.91 -4.56
N VAL A 257 12.85 -1.72 -4.24
CA VAL A 257 13.00 -2.22 -2.87
C VAL A 257 13.46 -1.10 -1.92
N ASP A 258 14.25 -0.14 -2.41
CA ASP A 258 14.71 1.02 -1.63
C ASP A 258 13.56 1.92 -1.23
N ARG A 259 12.53 1.99 -2.08
CA ARG A 259 11.31 2.74 -1.85
C ARG A 259 10.26 1.92 -1.09
N LEU A 260 10.26 0.60 -1.26
CA LEU A 260 9.41 -0.30 -0.48
C LEU A 260 9.72 -0.17 1.01
N ILE A 261 11.01 -0.12 1.37
CA ILE A 261 11.42 -0.07 2.77
C ILE A 261 10.75 1.08 3.57
N PRO A 262 10.88 2.36 3.17
CA PRO A 262 10.22 3.46 3.85
C PRO A 262 8.70 3.49 3.59
N GLY A 263 8.25 3.17 2.37
CA GLY A 263 6.84 3.20 2.02
C GLY A 263 5.99 2.16 2.76
N LEU A 264 6.54 0.96 2.96
CA LEU A 264 5.90 -0.06 3.78
C LEU A 264 5.79 0.40 5.23
N PHE A 265 6.82 1.05 5.78
CA PHE A 265 6.72 1.56 7.15
C PHE A 265 5.72 2.69 7.29
N GLU A 266 5.64 3.61 6.33
CA GLU A 266 4.58 4.63 6.34
C GLU A 266 3.19 3.97 6.40
N TYR A 267 2.98 2.93 5.60
CA TYR A 267 1.75 2.14 5.67
C TYR A 267 1.56 1.47 7.04
N LEU A 268 2.59 0.82 7.57
CA LEU A 268 2.51 0.14 8.85
C LEU A 268 2.25 1.12 10.01
N ASP A 269 2.91 2.26 10.05
CA ASP A 269 2.79 3.25 11.13
C ASP A 269 1.42 3.92 11.15
N ASN A 270 0.90 4.24 9.97
CA ASN A 270 -0.34 5.00 9.87
C ASN A 270 -1.55 4.09 10.01
N GLU A 271 -1.49 2.86 9.51
CA GLU A 271 -2.68 2.04 9.32
C GLU A 271 -2.70 0.76 10.17
N ILE A 272 -1.59 0.02 10.20
CA ILE A 272 -1.56 -1.33 10.78
C ILE A 272 -1.22 -1.31 12.26
N LEU A 273 -0.12 -0.65 12.64
CA LEU A 273 0.39 -0.61 13.99
C LEU A 273 -0.60 0.03 14.97
N PRO A 274 -1.31 1.13 14.64
CA PRO A 274 -2.31 1.70 15.54
C PRO A 274 -3.45 0.71 15.80
N THR A 275 -3.94 0.01 14.76
CA THR A 275 -5.00 -1.00 14.92
C THR A 275 -4.52 -2.20 15.72
N LEU A 276 -3.29 -2.68 15.50
CA LEU A 276 -2.72 -3.73 16.35
C LEU A 276 -2.54 -3.25 17.80
N GLN A 277 -2.09 -2.02 18.04
CA GLN A 277 -1.94 -1.47 19.39
C GLN A 277 -3.28 -1.32 20.11
N ALA A 278 -4.35 -0.98 19.38
CA ALA A 278 -5.69 -0.94 19.93
C ALA A 278 -6.19 -2.34 20.32
N CYS A 279 -5.87 -3.37 19.53
CA CYS A 279 -6.39 -4.73 19.68
C CYS A 279 -5.48 -5.65 20.53
N THR A 280 -5.40 -5.40 21.84
CA THR A 280 -4.54 -6.16 22.78
C THR A 280 -5.30 -6.96 23.83
N THR A 281 -6.58 -6.66 24.07
CA THR A 281 -7.47 -7.36 25.02
C THR A 281 -8.70 -7.91 24.32
N VAL A 282 -9.46 -8.79 24.99
CA VAL A 282 -10.74 -9.31 24.47
C VAL A 282 -11.68 -8.15 24.15
N GLU A 283 -11.91 -7.23 25.10
CA GLU A 283 -12.86 -6.13 24.94
C GLU A 283 -12.48 -5.24 23.76
N SER A 284 -11.18 -4.94 23.61
CA SER A 284 -10.70 -4.13 22.50
C SER A 284 -10.93 -4.77 21.12
N ILE A 285 -10.80 -6.10 21.04
CA ILE A 285 -11.06 -6.84 19.80
C ILE A 285 -12.55 -6.89 19.50
N LEU A 286 -13.39 -7.17 20.50
CA LEU A 286 -14.84 -7.18 20.31
C LEU A 286 -15.34 -5.80 19.86
N HIS A 287 -14.80 -4.73 20.44
CA HIS A 287 -15.09 -3.36 20.03
C HIS A 287 -14.66 -3.10 18.58
N ALA A 288 -13.40 -3.39 18.23
CA ALA A 288 -12.88 -3.18 16.87
C ALA A 288 -13.62 -4.01 15.81
N ALA A 289 -14.16 -5.18 16.17
CA ALA A 289 -14.95 -6.02 15.28
C ALA A 289 -16.34 -5.44 14.97
N THR A 290 -16.90 -4.61 15.86
CA THR A 290 -18.23 -3.99 15.69
C THR A 290 -18.16 -2.50 15.32
N HIS A 291 -17.01 -1.86 15.45
CA HIS A 291 -16.76 -0.45 15.14
C HIS A 291 -15.55 -0.35 14.21
N SER A 292 -15.65 -1.01 13.05
CA SER A 292 -14.52 -1.16 12.13
C SER A 292 -14.03 0.18 11.58
N ASP A 293 -14.88 1.22 11.58
CA ASP A 293 -14.66 2.56 11.03
C ASP A 293 -13.95 3.55 11.97
N GLU A 294 -13.78 3.21 13.25
CA GLU A 294 -13.18 4.14 14.25
C GLU A 294 -11.65 4.20 14.22
N GLY A 295 -11.00 3.28 13.51
CA GLY A 295 -9.54 3.18 13.42
C GLY A 295 -8.98 3.47 12.02
N PRO A 296 -7.67 3.74 11.91
CA PRO A 296 -7.03 3.94 10.61
C PRO A 296 -7.01 2.64 9.78
N GLY A 297 -6.78 1.49 10.42
CA GLY A 297 -7.06 0.17 9.85
C GLY A 297 -8.31 -0.46 10.47
N GLU A 298 -8.69 -1.61 9.94
CA GLU A 298 -9.83 -2.40 10.38
C GLU A 298 -9.47 -3.87 10.63
N LEU A 299 -10.24 -4.51 11.51
CA LEU A 299 -10.20 -5.95 11.70
C LEU A 299 -11.12 -6.59 10.65
N LEU A 300 -10.58 -7.47 9.80
CA LEU A 300 -11.39 -8.15 8.79
C LEU A 300 -12.38 -9.12 9.46
N PRO A 301 -13.58 -9.32 8.86
CA PRO A 301 -14.56 -10.27 9.39
C PRO A 301 -13.94 -11.64 9.69
N SER A 302 -14.18 -12.14 10.90
CA SER A 302 -13.64 -13.41 11.41
C SER A 302 -14.58 -14.04 12.44
N ARG A 303 -14.54 -15.37 12.57
CA ARG A 303 -15.30 -16.11 13.59
C ARG A 303 -14.66 -16.01 14.97
N LEU A 304 -13.38 -15.65 15.04
CA LEU A 304 -12.60 -15.65 16.27
C LEU A 304 -13.08 -14.64 17.32
N PRO A 305 -13.59 -13.44 16.96
CA PRO A 305 -14.29 -12.57 17.92
C PRO A 305 -15.47 -13.26 18.62
N LEU A 306 -16.22 -14.15 17.95
CA LEU A 306 -17.29 -14.92 18.60
C LEU A 306 -16.73 -15.89 19.65
N ALA A 307 -15.63 -16.59 19.35
CA ALA A 307 -14.96 -17.45 20.34
C ALA A 307 -14.42 -16.65 21.53
N LEU A 308 -13.88 -15.45 21.29
CA LEU A 308 -13.43 -14.56 22.36
C LEU A 308 -14.59 -14.07 23.23
N ALA A 309 -15.74 -13.73 22.65
CA ALA A 309 -16.95 -13.39 23.38
C ALA A 309 -17.49 -14.59 24.18
N TRP A 310 -17.43 -15.80 23.61
CA TRP A 310 -17.83 -17.04 24.30
C TRP A 310 -17.00 -17.32 25.56
N LEU A 311 -15.69 -17.03 25.54
CA LEU A 311 -14.82 -17.13 26.72
C LEU A 311 -15.23 -16.19 27.86
N GLN A 312 -15.89 -15.07 27.55
CA GLN A 312 -16.42 -14.12 28.54
C GLN A 312 -17.79 -14.53 29.11
N GLY A 313 -18.46 -15.53 28.52
CA GLY A 313 -19.75 -16.05 28.99
C GLY A 313 -20.88 -15.95 27.95
N ASP A 314 -22.01 -16.64 28.20
CA ASP A 314 -23.11 -16.72 27.21
C ASP A 314 -23.72 -15.36 26.96
N SER A 315 -23.92 -14.56 28.01
CA SER A 315 -24.44 -13.21 27.87
C SER A 315 -23.52 -12.31 27.05
N ALA A 316 -22.20 -12.49 27.15
CA ALA A 316 -21.25 -11.75 26.34
C ALA A 316 -21.31 -12.18 24.87
N LEU A 317 -21.40 -13.49 24.60
CA LEU A 317 -21.59 -14.04 23.26
C LEU A 317 -22.88 -13.53 22.60
N GLU A 318 -24.01 -13.57 23.31
CA GLU A 318 -25.30 -13.07 22.79
C GLU A 318 -25.24 -11.59 22.44
N ASN A 319 -24.77 -10.78 23.39
CA ASN A 319 -24.71 -9.33 23.21
C ASN A 319 -23.77 -8.96 22.07
N PHE A 320 -22.61 -9.62 21.98
CA PHE A 320 -21.66 -9.40 20.90
C PHE A 320 -22.22 -9.85 19.55
N TYR A 321 -22.80 -11.05 19.46
CA TYR A 321 -23.39 -11.57 18.22
C TYR A 321 -24.47 -10.61 17.67
N ALA A 322 -25.35 -10.10 18.53
CA ALA A 322 -26.40 -9.16 18.13
C ALA A 322 -25.86 -7.83 17.56
N GLN A 323 -24.69 -7.37 18.02
CA GLN A 323 -24.00 -6.21 17.46
C GLN A 323 -23.24 -6.57 16.19
N TYR A 324 -22.54 -7.70 16.20
CA TYR A 324 -21.70 -8.16 15.10
C TYR A 324 -22.54 -8.44 13.84
N GLU A 325 -23.71 -9.05 13.99
CA GLU A 325 -24.65 -9.28 12.89
C GLU A 325 -25.09 -7.99 12.17
N GLN A 326 -25.06 -6.84 12.84
CA GLN A 326 -25.45 -5.56 12.24
C GLN A 326 -24.38 -5.01 11.26
N VAL A 327 -23.11 -5.34 11.50
CA VAL A 327 -21.98 -4.85 10.69
C VAL A 327 -21.50 -5.85 9.64
N LEU A 328 -21.96 -7.10 9.73
CA LEU A 328 -21.64 -8.15 8.76
C LEU A 328 -22.40 -8.00 7.44
N SER A 329 -21.74 -8.37 6.35
CA SER A 329 -22.39 -8.52 5.05
C SER A 329 -23.40 -9.68 5.09
N HIS A 330 -24.37 -9.69 4.18
CA HIS A 330 -25.39 -10.74 4.15
C HIS A 330 -24.82 -12.17 4.03
N TRP A 331 -23.70 -12.35 3.33
CA TRP A 331 -23.01 -13.65 3.22
C TRP A 331 -22.36 -14.09 4.53
N ASP A 332 -21.91 -13.15 5.37
CA ASP A 332 -21.21 -13.44 6.61
C ASP A 332 -22.17 -13.72 7.79
N LYS A 333 -23.45 -13.34 7.68
CA LYS A 333 -24.43 -13.50 8.76
C LYS A 333 -24.77 -14.96 9.05
N ASP A 334 -25.05 -15.74 8.00
CA ASP A 334 -25.35 -17.18 8.16
C ASP A 334 -24.15 -17.91 8.79
N TRP A 335 -22.94 -17.54 8.34
CA TRP A 335 -21.67 -18.04 8.84
C TRP A 335 -21.40 -17.69 10.31
N ALA A 336 -21.81 -16.51 10.77
CA ALA A 336 -21.66 -16.06 12.15
C ALA A 336 -22.65 -16.76 13.07
N ARG A 337 -23.90 -16.94 12.60
CA ARG A 337 -24.94 -17.66 13.33
C ARG A 337 -24.55 -19.09 13.63
N GLU A 338 -24.09 -19.82 12.61
CA GLU A 338 -23.63 -21.21 12.77
C GLU A 338 -22.50 -21.34 13.79
N ALA A 339 -21.51 -20.44 13.73
CA ALA A 339 -20.42 -20.45 14.69
C ALA A 339 -20.89 -20.12 16.11
N CYS A 340 -21.81 -19.16 16.26
CA CYS A 340 -22.40 -18.81 17.56
C CYS A 340 -23.16 -19.99 18.17
N ASP A 341 -24.03 -20.66 17.39
CA ASP A 341 -24.78 -21.84 17.83
C ASP A 341 -23.83 -22.98 18.26
N ALA A 342 -22.78 -23.22 17.48
CA ALA A 342 -21.82 -24.26 17.77
C ALA A 342 -20.97 -23.95 19.02
N LEU A 343 -20.59 -22.68 19.23
CA LEU A 343 -19.87 -22.24 20.44
C LEU A 343 -20.74 -22.42 21.70
N ARG A 344 -22.05 -22.15 21.64
CA ARG A 344 -22.98 -22.41 22.76
C ARG A 344 -23.03 -23.88 23.16
N ALA A 345 -22.90 -24.79 22.20
CA ALA A 345 -22.92 -26.22 22.45
C ALA A 345 -21.63 -26.75 23.09
N LEU A 346 -20.55 -25.95 23.12
CA LEU A 346 -19.28 -26.36 23.73
C LEU A 346 -19.36 -26.36 25.27
N PRO A 347 -18.84 -27.40 25.93
CA PRO A 347 -18.73 -27.42 27.38
C PRO A 347 -17.73 -26.38 27.86
N ARG A 348 -18.16 -25.48 28.75
CA ARG A 348 -17.27 -24.56 29.46
C ARG A 348 -16.50 -25.32 30.54
N GLY A 349 -15.32 -25.83 30.22
CA GLY A 349 -14.46 -26.49 31.21
C GLY A 349 -13.42 -27.49 30.70
N ALA A 350 -13.21 -27.62 29.39
CA ALA A 350 -12.09 -28.41 28.85
C ALA A 350 -10.93 -27.48 28.48
N GLY A 351 -10.29 -26.90 29.49
CA GLY A 351 -8.99 -26.22 29.39
C GLY A 351 -7.93 -27.09 30.02
#